data_AF-A0A4Y8KZY8-F1
#
_entry.id   AF-A0A4Y8KZY8-F1
#
_cell.length_a   1.000
_cell.length_b   1.000
_cell.length_c   1.000
_cell.angle_alpha   90.00
_cell.angle_beta   90.00
_cell.angle_gamma   90.00
#
_symmetry.space_group_name_H-M   'P 1'
#
loop_
_entity.id
_entity.type
_entity.pdbx_description
1 polymer ?
#
loop_
_entity_poly.entity_id
_entity_poly.type
_entity_poly.pdbx_seq_one_letter_code
_entity_poly.pdbx_strand_id
1 'polypeptide(L)'
;MEIQIKPTGEQLKMWVEGYIPEKDFFFVDENMVAGLEEELSGAEIFTRTAFFETREYDTLDLNNSLMYWALSKEVSYVVIAPAEWLSQLSLEKQVILLTSQTKMRQGMIFPSNIFPSSAAIPDHHLHAGYVVVQRGLWESFSFENQVEILSNYAQLWDGWTAEPLPEQSPLHLAKYANTFNATHHGNCLAATIFAMTSDEDIIQQWLSQEDFVEIIKSEGYQVINEKPDLEDISVWVNENEVIQHAAFYLGNSLYFNKNGQTYFNPWTICKEEQLCKEWEHLDKRTYRRRVE
;
A
#
# COMPACT_ATOMS: atom_id res chain seq x y z
N MET A 1 7.15 -25.88 3.97
CA MET A 1 5.76 -26.28 3.71
C MET A 1 4.98 -25.00 3.85
N GLU A 2 4.39 -24.53 2.77
CA GLU A 2 3.71 -23.24 2.74
C GLU A 2 2.52 -23.21 3.71
N ILE A 3 2.37 -22.11 4.43
CA ILE A 3 1.29 -21.85 5.38
C ILE A 3 0.44 -20.68 4.87
N GLN A 4 -0.83 -20.69 5.26
CA GLN A 4 -1.76 -19.60 5.02
C GLN A 4 -1.75 -18.65 6.22
N ILE A 5 -1.61 -17.35 5.96
CA ILE A 5 -1.64 -16.30 6.97
C ILE A 5 -2.91 -15.47 6.84
N LYS A 6 -3.36 -14.88 7.94
CA LYS A 6 -4.55 -14.02 7.97
C LYS A 6 -4.33 -12.86 8.93
N PRO A 7 -4.90 -11.68 8.64
CA PRO A 7 -4.93 -10.60 9.62
C PRO A 7 -5.76 -11.01 10.84
N THR A 8 -5.41 -10.46 11.99
CA THR A 8 -6.18 -10.59 13.23
C THR A 8 -7.45 -9.73 13.16
N GLY A 9 -8.42 -10.00 14.05
CA GLY A 9 -9.62 -9.17 14.14
C GLY A 9 -9.33 -7.70 14.50
N GLU A 10 -8.27 -7.45 15.26
CA GLU A 10 -7.82 -6.08 15.58
C GLU A 10 -7.25 -5.37 14.36
N GLN A 11 -6.42 -6.06 13.56
CA GLN A 11 -5.90 -5.52 12.30
C GLN A 11 -7.02 -5.21 11.31
N LEU A 12 -7.97 -6.12 11.14
CA LEU A 12 -9.13 -5.90 10.28
C LEU A 12 -9.97 -4.70 10.74
N LYS A 13 -10.15 -4.53 12.05
CA LYS A 13 -10.83 -3.36 12.60
C LYS A 13 -10.09 -2.06 12.25
N MET A 14 -8.77 -2.04 12.43
CA MET A 14 -7.94 -0.87 12.08
C MET A 14 -7.99 -0.56 10.58
N TRP A 15 -8.01 -1.58 9.72
CA TRP A 15 -8.15 -1.38 8.27
C TRP A 15 -9.50 -0.75 7.92
N VAL A 16 -10.59 -1.22 8.54
CA VAL A 16 -11.93 -0.66 8.32
C VAL A 16 -12.02 0.80 8.77
N GLU A 17 -11.38 1.14 9.88
CA GLU A 17 -11.37 2.50 10.42
C GLU A 17 -10.48 3.45 9.61
N GLY A 18 -9.38 2.95 9.02
CA GLY A 18 -8.33 3.79 8.42
C GLY A 18 -8.25 3.80 6.89
N TYR A 19 -8.79 2.81 6.16
CA TYR A 19 -8.55 2.72 4.71
C TYR A 19 -9.27 3.79 3.91
N ILE A 20 -10.56 4.00 4.20
CA ILE A 20 -11.38 4.99 3.51
C ILE A 20 -11.20 6.35 4.20
N PRO A 21 -10.66 7.38 3.51
CA PRO A 21 -10.45 8.70 4.10
C PRO A 21 -11.75 9.34 4.62
N GLU A 22 -11.62 10.25 5.59
CA GLU A 22 -12.79 10.98 6.15
C GLU A 22 -13.38 12.00 5.16
N LYS A 23 -12.51 12.63 4.35
CA LYS A 23 -12.92 13.49 3.23
C LYS A 23 -12.89 12.68 1.93
N ASP A 24 -13.79 12.98 1.02
CA ASP A 24 -13.78 12.40 -0.31
C ASP A 24 -12.84 13.17 -1.24
N PHE A 25 -12.07 12.42 -2.05
CA PHE A 25 -11.15 12.96 -3.04
C PHE A 25 -11.64 12.59 -4.43
N PHE A 26 -11.85 13.60 -5.27
CA PHE A 26 -12.22 13.44 -6.66
C PHE A 26 -11.11 13.99 -7.56
N PHE A 27 -10.54 13.11 -8.36
CA PHE A 27 -9.53 13.47 -9.35
C PHE A 27 -10.23 13.83 -10.66
N VAL A 28 -10.03 15.04 -11.15
CA VAL A 28 -10.83 15.58 -12.26
C VAL A 28 -10.01 16.39 -13.26
N ASP A 29 -10.55 16.55 -14.46
CA ASP A 29 -9.99 17.41 -15.49
C ASP A 29 -10.59 18.83 -15.41
N GLU A 30 -10.10 19.75 -16.23
CA GLU A 30 -10.57 21.14 -16.23
C GLU A 30 -12.04 21.28 -16.65
N ASN A 31 -12.52 20.42 -17.56
CA ASN A 31 -13.89 20.46 -18.05
C ASN A 31 -14.90 20.08 -16.95
N MET A 32 -14.54 19.10 -16.12
CA MET A 32 -15.35 18.67 -14.99
C MET A 32 -15.47 19.79 -13.95
N VAL A 33 -14.38 20.49 -13.64
CA VAL A 33 -14.41 21.63 -12.71
C VAL A 33 -15.33 22.73 -13.24
N ALA A 34 -15.23 23.08 -14.53
CA ALA A 34 -16.12 24.05 -15.15
C ALA A 34 -17.60 23.62 -15.10
N GLY A 35 -17.89 22.32 -15.21
CA GLY A 35 -19.26 21.77 -15.10
C GLY A 35 -19.83 21.72 -13.67
N LEU A 36 -18.98 21.92 -12.65
CA LEU A 36 -19.34 21.88 -11.23
C LEU A 36 -19.27 23.26 -10.55
N GLU A 37 -18.99 24.34 -11.28
CA GLU A 37 -18.67 25.66 -10.70
C GLU A 37 -19.69 26.15 -9.66
N GLU A 38 -20.98 25.90 -9.87
CA GLU A 38 -22.06 26.30 -8.96
C GLU A 38 -22.16 25.41 -7.70
N GLU A 39 -21.64 24.18 -7.74
CA GLU A 39 -21.72 23.17 -6.69
C GLU A 39 -20.43 22.95 -5.91
N LEU A 40 -19.35 23.64 -6.28
CA LEU A 40 -18.07 23.58 -5.56
C LEU A 40 -18.10 24.28 -4.20
N SER A 41 -19.24 24.89 -3.83
CA SER A 41 -19.44 25.43 -2.48
C SER A 41 -19.29 24.32 -1.43
N GLY A 42 -18.35 24.51 -0.50
CA GLY A 42 -18.07 23.53 0.56
C GLY A 42 -17.02 22.47 0.19
N ALA A 43 -16.50 22.48 -1.04
CA ALA A 43 -15.36 21.67 -1.45
C ALA A 43 -14.10 22.54 -1.63
N GLU A 44 -12.94 21.96 -1.33
CA GLU A 44 -11.63 22.56 -1.61
C GLU A 44 -11.16 22.09 -2.99
N ILE A 45 -10.58 22.98 -3.77
CA ILE A 45 -10.09 22.67 -5.11
C ILE A 45 -8.61 23.02 -5.18
N PHE A 46 -7.81 22.03 -5.56
CA PHE A 46 -6.39 22.20 -5.77
C PHE A 46 -6.07 21.91 -7.23
N THR A 47 -5.18 22.70 -7.83
CA THR A 47 -4.47 22.21 -9.02
C THR A 47 -3.67 20.99 -8.64
N ARG A 48 -3.37 20.10 -9.60
CA ARG A 48 -2.50 18.94 -9.37
C ARG A 48 -1.21 19.33 -8.64
N THR A 49 -0.53 20.38 -9.09
CA THR A 49 0.73 20.84 -8.48
C THR A 49 0.52 21.30 -7.03
N ALA A 50 -0.49 22.14 -6.78
CA ALA A 50 -0.77 22.63 -5.43
C ALA A 50 -1.16 21.49 -4.47
N PHE A 51 -1.86 20.46 -4.95
CA PHE A 51 -2.21 19.29 -4.16
C PHE A 51 -0.97 18.57 -3.61
N PHE A 52 0.02 18.29 -4.47
CA PHE A 52 1.27 17.64 -4.06
C PHE A 52 2.18 18.51 -3.19
N GLU A 53 2.00 19.83 -3.21
CA GLU A 53 2.73 20.76 -2.34
C GLU A 53 2.03 20.97 -0.98
N THR A 54 0.80 20.46 -0.81
CA THR A 54 0.00 20.66 0.39
C THR A 54 0.32 19.60 1.45
N ARG A 55 1.02 20.03 2.51
CA ARG A 55 1.47 19.16 3.61
C ARG A 55 0.38 18.35 4.30
N GLU A 56 -0.87 18.85 4.35
CA GLU A 56 -2.01 18.11 4.94
C GLU A 56 -2.30 16.81 4.20
N TYR A 57 -2.06 16.78 2.88
CA TYR A 57 -2.36 15.65 2.02
C TYR A 57 -1.16 14.79 1.68
N ASP A 58 0.05 15.23 2.04
CA ASP A 58 1.31 14.49 1.92
C ASP A 58 1.48 13.50 3.08
N THR A 59 0.60 12.49 3.14
CA THR A 59 0.66 11.41 4.12
C THR A 59 0.68 10.06 3.42
N LEU A 60 1.43 9.10 3.99
CA LEU A 60 1.53 7.75 3.43
C LEU A 60 0.18 7.01 3.45
N ASP A 61 -0.64 7.27 4.46
CA ASP A 61 -1.99 6.70 4.55
C ASP A 61 -2.84 7.13 3.35
N LEU A 62 -2.96 8.44 3.09
CA LEU A 62 -3.73 8.95 1.96
C LEU A 62 -3.13 8.51 0.62
N ASN A 63 -1.81 8.56 0.50
CA ASN A 63 -1.12 8.17 -0.73
C ASN A 63 -1.37 6.70 -1.08
N ASN A 64 -1.28 5.80 -0.10
CA ASN A 64 -1.48 4.37 -0.31
C ASN A 64 -2.97 4.01 -0.50
N SER A 65 -3.90 4.67 0.21
CA SER A 65 -5.33 4.43 0.04
C SER A 65 -5.83 4.91 -1.32
N LEU A 66 -5.49 6.14 -1.73
CA LEU A 66 -5.96 6.74 -2.96
C LEU A 66 -5.07 6.43 -4.18
N MET A 67 -3.89 5.85 -3.95
CA MET A 67 -2.89 5.50 -4.96
C MET A 67 -2.48 6.68 -5.84
N TYR A 68 -2.48 7.90 -5.31
CA TYR A 68 -2.17 9.09 -6.10
C TYR A 68 -0.67 9.20 -6.47
N TRP A 69 0.21 8.36 -5.89
CA TRP A 69 1.57 8.19 -6.43
C TRP A 69 1.56 7.73 -7.89
N ALA A 70 0.48 7.07 -8.34
CA ALA A 70 0.25 6.66 -9.72
C ALA A 70 -0.68 7.62 -10.50
N LEU A 71 -0.91 8.85 -10.00
CA LEU A 71 -1.92 9.77 -10.54
C LEU A 71 -1.74 10.04 -12.04
N SER A 72 -2.77 9.74 -12.83
CA SER A 72 -2.78 9.94 -14.29
C SER A 72 -2.46 11.40 -14.64
N LYS A 73 -1.65 11.64 -15.68
CA LYS A 73 -1.34 12.99 -16.18
C LYS A 73 -2.55 13.75 -16.70
N GLU A 74 -3.67 13.06 -16.94
CA GLU A 74 -4.95 13.65 -17.36
C GLU A 74 -5.66 14.39 -16.22
N VAL A 75 -5.24 14.16 -14.96
CA VAL A 75 -5.79 14.86 -13.80
C VAL A 75 -5.19 16.25 -13.71
N SER A 76 -6.03 17.27 -13.85
CA SER A 76 -5.66 18.69 -13.73
C SER A 76 -5.94 19.24 -12.33
N TYR A 77 -7.00 18.75 -11.68
CA TYR A 77 -7.46 19.22 -10.38
C TYR A 77 -7.81 18.07 -9.44
N VAL A 78 -7.71 18.34 -8.15
CA VAL A 78 -8.20 17.48 -7.06
C VAL A 78 -9.26 18.26 -6.29
N VAL A 79 -10.48 17.74 -6.26
CA VAL A 79 -11.58 18.27 -5.46
C VAL A 79 -11.65 17.45 -4.17
N ILE A 80 -11.57 18.12 -3.04
CA ILE A 80 -11.60 17.50 -1.71
C ILE A 80 -12.85 18.01 -1.01
N ALA A 81 -13.72 17.10 -0.59
CA ALA A 81 -15.03 17.46 -0.08
C ALA A 81 -15.43 16.66 1.16
N PRO A 82 -16.30 17.22 2.02
CA PRO A 82 -16.96 16.46 3.08
C PRO A 82 -17.76 15.27 2.53
N ALA A 83 -17.92 14.21 3.33
CA ALA A 83 -18.59 12.97 2.94
C ALA A 83 -20.02 13.16 2.41
N GLU A 84 -20.70 14.19 2.90
CA GLU A 84 -22.07 14.54 2.50
C GLU A 84 -22.14 15.30 1.17
N TRP A 85 -21.04 15.88 0.68
CA TRP A 85 -21.03 16.78 -0.47
C TRP A 85 -21.54 16.10 -1.75
N LEU A 86 -21.08 14.88 -2.03
CA LEU A 86 -21.54 14.13 -3.22
C LEU A 86 -23.06 13.95 -3.22
N SER A 87 -23.65 13.68 -2.05
CA SER A 87 -25.09 13.45 -1.92
C SER A 87 -25.95 14.70 -2.15
N GLN A 88 -25.34 15.89 -2.05
CA GLN A 88 -26.00 17.17 -2.31
C GLN A 88 -26.03 17.52 -3.80
N LEU A 89 -25.18 16.88 -4.61
CA LEU A 89 -25.19 17.05 -6.06
C LEU A 89 -26.44 16.40 -6.66
N SER A 90 -26.88 16.91 -7.81
CA SER A 90 -27.89 16.21 -8.62
C SER A 90 -27.40 14.81 -9.01
N LEU A 91 -28.32 13.85 -9.15
CA LEU A 91 -27.98 12.48 -9.54
C LEU A 91 -27.18 12.42 -10.85
N GLU A 92 -27.50 13.29 -11.81
CA GLU A 92 -26.75 13.41 -13.07
C GLU A 92 -25.28 13.77 -12.82
N LYS A 93 -25.02 14.76 -11.96
CA LYS A 93 -23.66 15.19 -11.60
C LYS A 93 -22.92 14.11 -10.81
N GLN A 94 -23.59 13.40 -9.90
CA GLN A 94 -23.01 12.26 -9.19
C GLN A 94 -22.54 11.18 -10.18
N VAL A 95 -23.42 10.77 -11.11
CA VAL A 95 -23.08 9.76 -12.12
C VAL A 95 -21.89 10.20 -12.96
N ILE A 96 -21.89 11.45 -13.45
CA ILE A 96 -20.80 12.00 -14.27
C ILE A 96 -19.47 11.98 -13.51
N LEU A 97 -19.46 12.47 -12.27
CA LEU A 97 -18.25 12.56 -11.44
C LEU A 97 -17.69 11.18 -11.10
N LEU A 98 -18.54 10.24 -10.68
CA LEU A 98 -18.15 8.87 -10.33
C LEU A 98 -17.67 8.08 -11.56
N THR A 99 -18.35 8.25 -12.70
CA THR A 99 -17.88 7.70 -13.98
C THR A 99 -16.48 8.20 -14.30
N SER A 100 -16.20 9.49 -14.07
CA SER A 100 -14.89 10.08 -14.32
C SER A 100 -13.79 9.45 -13.47
N GLN A 101 -14.04 9.16 -12.19
CA GLN A 101 -13.07 8.49 -11.32
C GLN A 101 -12.63 7.14 -11.94
N THR A 102 -13.61 6.32 -12.38
CA THR A 102 -13.28 5.02 -13.01
C THR A 102 -12.48 5.13 -14.30
N LYS A 103 -12.74 6.15 -15.13
CA LYS A 103 -11.95 6.40 -16.35
C LYS A 103 -10.51 6.74 -16.03
N MET A 104 -10.31 7.55 -14.99
CA MET A 104 -8.98 7.96 -14.55
C MET A 104 -8.24 6.86 -13.79
N ARG A 105 -8.94 5.79 -13.38
CA ARG A 105 -8.42 4.69 -12.54
C ARG A 105 -7.77 5.20 -11.26
N GLN A 106 -8.38 6.23 -10.68
CA GLN A 106 -7.85 6.98 -9.54
C GLN A 106 -8.94 7.22 -8.52
N GLY A 107 -8.57 7.24 -7.24
CA GLY A 107 -9.50 7.28 -6.12
C GLY A 107 -9.94 5.89 -5.65
N MET A 108 -10.96 5.88 -4.80
CA MET A 108 -11.42 4.70 -4.07
C MET A 108 -12.29 3.80 -4.97
N ILE A 109 -11.66 3.10 -5.91
CA ILE A 109 -12.32 2.26 -6.92
C ILE A 109 -12.02 0.80 -6.63
N PHE A 110 -13.07 0.01 -6.47
CA PHE A 110 -12.97 -1.40 -6.11
C PHE A 110 -13.63 -2.28 -7.17
N PRO A 111 -13.04 -3.42 -7.55
CA PRO A 111 -13.72 -4.37 -8.43
C PRO A 111 -15.05 -4.84 -7.82
N SER A 112 -16.14 -4.79 -8.57
CA SER A 112 -17.48 -5.11 -8.06
C SER A 112 -17.63 -6.55 -7.54
N ASN A 113 -16.81 -7.48 -8.03
CA ASN A 113 -16.84 -8.88 -7.63
C ASN A 113 -16.30 -9.16 -6.22
N ILE A 114 -15.69 -8.18 -5.55
CA ILE A 114 -15.22 -8.33 -4.17
C ILE A 114 -16.31 -8.02 -3.14
N PHE A 115 -17.41 -7.42 -3.57
CA PHE A 115 -18.50 -7.01 -2.67
C PHE A 115 -19.41 -8.20 -2.37
N PRO A 116 -19.79 -8.41 -1.10
CA PRO A 116 -20.74 -9.44 -0.75
C PRO A 116 -22.13 -9.10 -1.29
N SER A 117 -22.94 -10.12 -1.55
CA SER A 117 -24.33 -9.94 -2.02
C SER A 117 -25.22 -9.19 -1.02
N SER A 118 -24.82 -9.12 0.25
CA SER A 118 -25.48 -8.35 1.32
C SER A 118 -25.17 -6.85 1.27
N ALA A 119 -24.16 -6.42 0.51
CA ALA A 119 -23.85 -5.00 0.36
C ALA A 119 -24.85 -4.34 -0.60
N ALA A 120 -25.64 -3.40 -0.08
CA ALA A 120 -26.55 -2.60 -0.90
C ALA A 120 -25.76 -1.46 -1.57
N ILE A 121 -25.48 -1.61 -2.87
CA ILE A 121 -24.73 -0.63 -3.64
C ILE A 121 -25.71 0.11 -4.56
N PRO A 122 -25.84 1.45 -4.46
CA PRO A 122 -26.68 2.21 -5.38
C PRO A 122 -26.14 2.17 -6.82
N ASP A 123 -27.03 2.08 -7.81
CA ASP A 123 -26.66 1.95 -9.24
C ASP A 123 -25.68 3.03 -9.73
N HIS A 124 -25.82 4.26 -9.23
CA HIS A 124 -24.95 5.37 -9.64
C HIS A 124 -23.51 5.28 -9.10
N HIS A 125 -23.20 4.32 -8.21
CA HIS A 125 -21.83 4.00 -7.80
C HIS A 125 -21.19 2.87 -8.64
N LEU A 126 -21.98 2.17 -9.47
CA LEU A 126 -21.54 1.04 -10.29
C LEU A 126 -21.16 1.51 -11.70
N HIS A 127 -19.87 1.36 -12.05
CA HIS A 127 -19.33 1.83 -13.31
C HIS A 127 -18.36 0.81 -13.90
N ALA A 128 -18.70 0.27 -15.08
CA ALA A 128 -17.82 -0.63 -15.84
C ALA A 128 -17.24 -1.83 -15.05
N GLY A 129 -18.03 -2.42 -14.14
CA GLY A 129 -17.59 -3.54 -13.30
C GLY A 129 -16.82 -3.14 -12.04
N TYR A 130 -16.78 -1.85 -11.73
CA TYR A 130 -16.20 -1.30 -10.51
C TYR A 130 -17.26 -0.57 -9.66
N VAL A 131 -16.97 -0.46 -8.36
CA VAL A 131 -17.71 0.35 -7.40
C VAL A 131 -16.79 1.50 -7.00
N VAL A 132 -17.27 2.74 -7.13
CA VAL A 132 -16.57 3.90 -6.58
C VAL A 132 -17.10 4.15 -5.18
N VAL A 133 -16.23 3.99 -4.17
CA VAL A 133 -16.59 4.03 -2.76
C VAL A 133 -16.19 5.38 -2.17
N GLN A 134 -17.17 6.21 -1.88
CA GLN A 134 -17.00 7.41 -1.06
C GLN A 134 -17.27 7.10 0.41
N ARG A 135 -16.86 8.01 1.30
CA ARG A 135 -17.06 7.88 2.73
C ARG A 135 -18.52 7.61 3.10
N GLY A 136 -19.46 8.33 2.49
CA GLY A 136 -20.89 8.13 2.74
C GLY A 136 -21.39 6.73 2.36
N LEU A 137 -20.92 6.17 1.23
CA LEU A 137 -21.27 4.79 0.85
C LEU A 137 -20.61 3.78 1.79
N TRP A 138 -19.35 4.00 2.15
CA TRP A 138 -18.61 3.13 3.08
C TRP A 138 -19.31 2.99 4.43
N GLU A 139 -19.75 4.11 5.02
CA GLU A 139 -20.46 4.14 6.30
C GLU A 139 -21.86 3.51 6.25
N SER A 140 -22.44 3.36 5.05
CA SER A 140 -23.74 2.68 4.89
C SER A 140 -23.64 1.15 5.01
N PHE A 141 -22.44 0.58 4.86
CA PHE A 141 -22.21 -0.84 5.00
C PHE A 141 -22.14 -1.25 6.47
N SER A 142 -22.59 -2.48 6.78
CA SER A 142 -22.32 -3.07 8.10
C SER A 142 -20.83 -3.32 8.27
N PHE A 143 -20.37 -3.38 9.51
CA PHE A 143 -18.98 -3.68 9.82
C PHE A 143 -18.52 -5.01 9.21
N GLU A 144 -19.38 -6.02 9.18
CA GLU A 144 -19.08 -7.32 8.56
C GLU A 144 -18.85 -7.19 7.05
N ASN A 145 -19.70 -6.43 6.35
CA ASN A 145 -19.51 -6.16 4.92
C ASN A 145 -18.22 -5.37 4.68
N GLN A 146 -17.91 -4.38 5.51
CA GLN A 146 -16.67 -3.60 5.42
C GLN A 146 -15.43 -4.49 5.56
N VAL A 147 -15.41 -5.37 6.57
CA VAL A 147 -14.33 -6.35 6.78
C VAL A 147 -14.20 -7.28 5.58
N GLU A 148 -15.31 -7.80 5.05
CA GLU A 148 -15.29 -8.71 3.89
C GLU A 148 -14.75 -8.01 2.63
N ILE A 149 -15.22 -6.80 2.34
CA ILE A 149 -14.77 -6.00 1.19
C ILE A 149 -13.25 -5.76 1.28
N LEU A 150 -12.74 -5.30 2.42
CA LEU A 150 -11.30 -5.04 2.57
C LEU A 150 -10.48 -6.32 2.57
N SER A 151 -10.97 -7.41 3.14
CA SER A 151 -10.27 -8.70 3.11
C SER A 151 -10.15 -9.21 1.67
N ASN A 152 -11.24 -9.14 0.90
CA ASN A 152 -11.24 -9.54 -0.51
C ASN A 152 -10.36 -8.60 -1.36
N TYR A 153 -10.40 -7.29 -1.08
CA TYR A 153 -9.55 -6.33 -1.76
C TYR A 153 -8.07 -6.58 -1.47
N ALA A 154 -7.71 -6.82 -0.20
CA ALA A 154 -6.35 -7.09 0.23
C ALA A 154 -5.74 -8.34 -0.43
N GLN A 155 -6.56 -9.37 -0.69
CA GLN A 155 -6.12 -10.56 -1.44
C GLN A 155 -5.83 -10.31 -2.92
N LEU A 156 -6.22 -9.16 -3.47
CA LEU A 156 -5.77 -8.74 -4.79
C LEU A 156 -4.32 -8.22 -4.78
N TRP A 157 -3.81 -7.83 -3.61
CA TRP A 157 -2.46 -7.33 -3.43
C TRP A 157 -1.44 -8.43 -3.10
N ASP A 158 -1.87 -9.48 -2.40
CA ASP A 158 -0.99 -10.55 -1.94
C ASP A 158 -1.76 -11.87 -1.77
N GLY A 159 -1.09 -13.00 -2.04
CA GLY A 159 -1.67 -14.34 -1.95
C GLY A 159 -1.82 -14.90 -0.53
N TRP A 160 -1.29 -14.19 0.48
CA TRP A 160 -1.33 -14.55 1.90
C TRP A 160 -0.78 -15.94 2.20
N THR A 161 0.24 -16.31 1.43
CA THR A 161 1.04 -17.50 1.68
C THR A 161 2.42 -17.13 2.19
N ALA A 162 2.97 -17.97 3.05
CA ALA A 162 4.32 -17.80 3.55
C ALA A 162 4.96 -19.15 3.89
N GLU A 163 6.27 -19.17 4.10
CA GLU A 163 6.96 -20.31 4.72
C GLU A 163 7.01 -20.13 6.24
N PRO A 164 7.15 -21.21 7.03
CA PRO A 164 7.40 -21.11 8.46
C PRO A 164 8.73 -20.40 8.75
N LEU A 165 8.80 -19.65 9.85
CA LEU A 165 10.06 -19.08 10.32
C LEU A 165 11.05 -20.21 10.66
N PRO A 166 12.25 -20.25 10.04
CA PRO A 166 13.25 -21.26 10.34
C PRO A 166 13.78 -21.16 11.77
N GLU A 167 14.11 -22.30 12.39
CA GLU A 167 14.61 -22.36 13.77
C GLU A 167 15.92 -21.57 13.98
N GLN A 168 16.76 -21.48 12.95
CA GLN A 168 18.02 -20.72 12.99
C GLN A 168 17.85 -19.20 12.83
N SER A 169 16.61 -18.72 12.65
CA SER A 169 16.35 -17.29 12.43
C SER A 169 16.59 -16.48 13.70
N PRO A 170 16.98 -15.19 13.60
CA PRO A 170 17.04 -14.31 14.76
C PRO A 170 15.72 -14.25 15.54
N LEU A 171 15.80 -14.40 16.86
CA LEU A 171 14.62 -14.56 17.74
C LEU A 171 13.63 -13.38 17.67
N HIS A 172 14.13 -12.16 17.46
CA HIS A 172 13.29 -10.96 17.38
C HIS A 172 12.35 -10.98 16.19
N LEU A 173 12.67 -11.72 15.12
CA LEU A 173 11.81 -11.85 13.95
C LEU A 173 10.50 -12.59 14.26
N ALA A 174 10.45 -13.42 15.29
CA ALA A 174 9.28 -14.25 15.61
C ALA A 174 8.00 -13.43 15.84
N LYS A 175 8.14 -12.18 16.28
CA LYS A 175 7.01 -11.26 16.49
C LYS A 175 6.39 -10.77 15.17
N TYR A 176 7.18 -10.68 14.10
CA TYR A 176 6.77 -10.06 12.83
C TYR A 176 6.74 -11.02 11.65
N ALA A 177 7.39 -12.17 11.76
CA ALA A 177 7.34 -13.19 10.73
C ALA A 177 5.89 -13.64 10.52
N ASN A 178 5.43 -13.56 9.28
CA ASN A 178 4.13 -14.06 8.85
C ASN A 178 2.95 -13.32 9.49
N THR A 179 3.11 -12.02 9.76
CA THR A 179 2.09 -11.16 10.35
C THR A 179 1.80 -9.94 9.47
N PHE A 180 0.61 -9.38 9.65
CA PHE A 180 0.20 -8.13 8.98
C PHE A 180 0.60 -6.92 9.80
N ASN A 181 0.79 -5.78 9.14
CA ASN A 181 0.87 -4.48 9.78
C ASN A 181 -0.52 -3.95 10.12
N ALA A 182 -0.54 -3.13 11.18
CA ALA A 182 -1.73 -2.44 11.63
C ALA A 182 -1.90 -1.07 10.93
N THR A 183 -0.82 -0.49 10.40
CA THR A 183 -0.78 0.85 9.78
C THR A 183 0.00 0.83 8.46
N HIS A 184 -0.09 1.86 7.61
CA HIS A 184 0.65 1.93 6.33
C HIS A 184 2.15 2.23 6.48
N HIS A 185 2.69 2.19 7.70
CA HIS A 185 4.01 2.71 8.01
C HIS A 185 4.98 1.53 8.21
N GLY A 186 5.81 1.31 7.20
CA GLY A 186 6.74 0.17 7.11
C GLY A 186 6.93 -0.22 5.66
N ASN A 187 8.13 -0.06 5.13
CA ASN A 187 8.46 -0.52 3.78
C ASN A 187 9.48 -1.68 3.83
N CYS A 188 9.84 -2.24 2.67
CA CYS A 188 10.81 -3.33 2.58
C CYS A 188 12.19 -2.96 3.17
N LEU A 189 12.58 -1.69 3.08
CA LEU A 189 13.85 -1.18 3.60
C LEU A 189 13.85 -1.20 5.13
N ALA A 190 12.81 -0.65 5.75
CA ALA A 190 12.61 -0.69 7.19
C ALA A 190 12.53 -2.12 7.75
N ALA A 191 11.81 -3.02 7.06
CA ALA A 191 11.73 -4.43 7.43
C ALA A 191 13.11 -5.12 7.40
N THR A 192 13.94 -4.78 6.41
CA THR A 192 15.29 -5.32 6.27
C THR A 192 16.22 -4.80 7.36
N ILE A 193 16.17 -3.49 7.69
CA ILE A 193 16.97 -2.93 8.79
C ILE A 193 16.53 -3.52 10.12
N PHE A 194 15.23 -3.63 10.40
CA PHE A 194 14.74 -4.29 11.60
C PHE A 194 15.28 -5.72 11.74
N ALA A 195 15.27 -6.49 10.65
CA ALA A 195 15.77 -7.86 10.67
C ALA A 195 17.26 -7.92 11.03
N MET A 196 18.04 -6.94 10.58
CA MET A 196 19.46 -6.79 10.86
C MET A 196 19.76 -6.29 12.29
N THR A 197 19.01 -5.31 12.80
CA THR A 197 19.37 -4.56 14.03
C THR A 197 18.54 -4.92 15.26
N SER A 198 17.40 -5.59 15.09
CA SER A 198 16.37 -5.77 16.12
C SER A 198 15.73 -4.47 16.63
N ASP A 199 15.88 -3.34 15.92
CA ASP A 199 15.32 -2.05 16.32
C ASP A 199 13.80 -1.99 16.08
N GLU A 200 13.02 -2.21 17.13
CA GLU A 200 11.56 -2.24 17.10
C GLU A 200 10.94 -0.91 16.63
N ASP A 201 11.62 0.22 16.79
CA ASP A 201 11.08 1.51 16.37
C ASP A 201 11.12 1.65 14.85
N ILE A 202 12.09 1.01 14.16
CA ILE A 202 12.27 1.20 12.72
C ILE A 202 11.27 0.41 11.88
N ILE A 203 10.78 -0.74 12.35
CA ILE A 203 9.98 -1.66 11.51
C ILE A 203 8.66 -1.03 11.06
N GLN A 204 8.12 -0.10 11.85
CA GLN A 204 6.89 0.64 11.57
C GLN A 204 7.17 1.99 10.87
N GLN A 205 8.40 2.26 10.43
CA GLN A 205 8.75 3.52 9.79
C GLN A 205 8.85 3.35 8.27
N TRP A 206 8.60 4.44 7.56
CA TRP A 206 9.01 4.54 6.18
C TRP A 206 10.47 4.97 6.14
N LEU A 207 11.32 4.17 5.52
CA LEU A 207 12.76 4.45 5.41
C LEU A 207 13.11 4.84 3.97
N SER A 208 13.87 5.92 3.80
CA SER A 208 14.38 6.32 2.49
C SER A 208 15.51 5.39 2.01
N GLN A 209 15.81 5.43 0.72
CA GLN A 209 16.97 4.70 0.18
C GLN A 209 18.27 5.24 0.77
N GLU A 210 18.39 6.56 0.94
CA GLU A 210 19.56 7.22 1.46
C GLU A 210 19.87 6.74 2.89
N ASP A 211 18.87 6.77 3.76
CA ASP A 211 18.99 6.30 5.15
C ASP A 211 19.32 4.80 5.20
N PHE A 212 18.63 3.99 4.38
CA PHE A 212 18.88 2.55 4.28
C PHE A 212 20.34 2.25 3.93
N VAL A 213 20.86 2.92 2.90
CA VAL A 213 22.25 2.75 2.43
C VAL A 213 23.25 3.21 3.47
N GLU A 214 22.98 4.31 4.18
CA GLU A 214 23.84 4.80 5.25
C GLU A 214 23.91 3.79 6.41
N ILE A 215 22.77 3.28 6.86
CA ILE A 215 22.68 2.34 7.98
C ILE A 215 23.41 1.01 7.66
N ILE A 216 23.17 0.38 6.50
CA ILE A 216 23.84 -0.89 6.20
C ILE A 216 25.36 -0.70 6.09
N LYS A 217 25.82 0.45 5.58
CA LYS A 217 27.26 0.76 5.50
C LYS A 217 27.87 0.97 6.88
N SER A 218 27.19 1.68 7.79
CA SER A 218 27.69 1.88 9.16
C SER A 218 27.77 0.57 9.93
N GLU A 219 26.91 -0.39 9.61
CA GLU A 219 26.93 -1.76 10.15
C GLU A 219 27.96 -2.69 9.45
N GLY A 220 28.79 -2.15 8.56
CA GLY A 220 29.88 -2.89 7.91
C GLY A 220 29.44 -3.81 6.76
N TYR A 221 28.24 -3.63 6.22
CA TYR A 221 27.81 -4.38 5.05
C TYR A 221 28.49 -3.88 3.78
N GLN A 222 28.98 -4.82 2.98
CA GLN A 222 29.62 -4.55 1.69
C GLN A 222 29.01 -5.44 0.62
N VAL A 223 28.99 -4.95 -0.62
CA VAL A 223 28.54 -5.73 -1.78
C VAL A 223 29.45 -6.93 -1.98
N ILE A 224 28.84 -8.09 -2.23
CA ILE A 224 29.51 -9.37 -2.49
C ILE A 224 29.04 -9.96 -3.82
N ASN A 225 29.86 -10.84 -4.40
CA ASN A 225 29.54 -11.55 -5.65
C ASN A 225 29.30 -13.06 -5.41
N GLU A 226 29.42 -13.49 -4.17
CA GLU A 226 29.18 -14.85 -3.71
C GLU A 226 27.67 -15.14 -3.55
N LYS A 227 27.33 -16.41 -3.36
CA LYS A 227 25.97 -16.79 -2.99
C LYS A 227 25.61 -16.20 -1.61
N PRO A 228 24.35 -15.80 -1.40
CA PRO A 228 23.86 -15.36 -0.09
C PRO A 228 24.11 -16.40 1.00
N ASP A 229 24.52 -15.92 2.17
CA ASP A 229 24.70 -16.68 3.40
C ASP A 229 23.93 -15.99 4.54
N LEU A 230 23.70 -16.70 5.64
CA LEU A 230 22.87 -16.26 6.76
C LEU A 230 23.17 -14.80 7.16
N GLU A 231 22.10 -14.01 7.35
CA GLU A 231 22.14 -12.58 7.66
C GLU A 231 22.58 -11.64 6.53
N ASP A 232 22.79 -12.15 5.31
CA ASP A 232 22.99 -11.28 4.16
C ASP A 232 21.72 -10.50 3.80
N ILE A 233 21.92 -9.35 3.15
CA ILE A 233 20.86 -8.52 2.62
C ILE A 233 20.86 -8.62 1.10
N SER A 234 19.71 -8.91 0.50
CA SER A 234 19.52 -8.82 -0.95
C SER A 234 18.74 -7.58 -1.29
N VAL A 235 19.19 -6.85 -2.32
CA VAL A 235 18.60 -5.60 -2.79
C VAL A 235 18.36 -5.72 -4.29
N TRP A 236 17.21 -5.26 -4.76
CA TRP A 236 16.88 -5.19 -6.18
C TRP A 236 16.82 -3.73 -6.62
N VAL A 237 17.62 -3.38 -7.61
CA VAL A 237 17.81 -2.01 -8.11
C VAL A 237 17.42 -1.89 -9.57
N ASN A 238 16.84 -0.74 -9.94
CA ASN A 238 16.57 -0.42 -11.33
C ASN A 238 17.80 0.18 -12.04
N GLU A 239 17.67 0.47 -13.33
CA GLU A 239 18.72 1.06 -14.18
C GLU A 239 19.23 2.43 -13.71
N ASN A 240 18.46 3.13 -12.88
CA ASN A 240 18.82 4.43 -12.31
C ASN A 240 19.41 4.30 -10.89
N GLU A 241 19.82 3.10 -10.49
CA GLU A 241 20.37 2.81 -9.15
C GLU A 241 19.38 3.06 -8.01
N VAL A 242 18.07 3.06 -8.30
CA VAL A 242 17.02 3.19 -7.29
C VAL A 242 16.60 1.81 -6.81
N ILE A 243 16.75 1.58 -5.51
CA ILE A 243 16.29 0.39 -4.80
C ILE A 243 14.76 0.32 -4.88
N GLN A 244 14.26 -0.74 -5.49
CA GLN A 244 12.83 -1.04 -5.52
C GLN A 244 12.44 -2.01 -4.41
N HIS A 245 13.37 -2.88 -4.01
CA HIS A 245 13.11 -3.89 -2.98
C HIS A 245 14.38 -4.28 -2.21
N ALA A 246 14.19 -4.67 -0.95
CA ALA A 246 15.23 -5.29 -0.13
C ALA A 246 14.63 -6.37 0.77
N ALA A 247 15.40 -7.42 1.04
CA ALA A 247 15.01 -8.52 1.91
C ALA A 247 16.22 -9.10 2.67
N PHE A 248 15.95 -9.65 3.86
CA PHE A 248 16.97 -10.20 4.75
C PHE A 248 17.02 -11.73 4.66
N TYR A 249 18.19 -12.30 4.41
CA TYR A 249 18.36 -13.72 4.15
C TYR A 249 18.48 -14.56 5.42
N LEU A 250 17.65 -15.59 5.53
CA LEU A 250 17.54 -16.47 6.71
C LEU A 250 18.22 -17.85 6.52
N GLY A 251 18.97 -18.01 5.41
CA GLY A 251 19.51 -19.30 5.00
C GLY A 251 18.47 -20.17 4.29
N ASN A 252 18.93 -21.29 3.72
CA ASN A 252 18.08 -22.29 3.04
C ASN A 252 17.15 -21.68 1.97
N SER A 253 17.61 -20.68 1.23
CA SER A 253 16.82 -19.97 0.21
C SER A 253 15.54 -19.30 0.76
N LEU A 254 15.55 -18.88 2.03
CA LEU A 254 14.44 -18.17 2.67
C LEU A 254 14.83 -16.74 3.04
N TYR A 255 13.85 -15.85 2.96
CA TYR A 255 14.00 -14.42 3.23
C TYR A 255 12.90 -13.92 4.16
N PHE A 256 13.26 -13.04 5.10
CA PHE A 256 12.32 -12.12 5.73
C PHE A 256 12.10 -10.93 4.82
N ASN A 257 10.83 -10.68 4.47
CA ASN A 257 10.43 -9.80 3.38
C ASN A 257 9.18 -9.00 3.77
N LYS A 258 9.05 -7.79 3.21
CA LYS A 258 7.77 -7.09 3.11
C LYS A 258 7.57 -6.60 1.68
N ASN A 259 6.59 -7.17 1.01
CA ASN A 259 6.38 -6.93 -0.42
C ASN A 259 5.42 -5.76 -0.68
N GLY A 260 5.85 -4.53 -0.38
CA GLY A 260 5.05 -3.32 -0.58
C GLY A 260 5.01 -2.42 0.65
N GLN A 261 4.21 -1.36 0.56
CA GLN A 261 4.11 -0.30 1.58
C GLN A 261 2.74 -0.25 2.25
N THR A 262 1.76 -1.01 1.75
CA THR A 262 0.42 -1.04 2.33
C THR A 262 0.32 -2.01 3.51
N TYR A 263 -0.78 -1.96 4.26
CA TYR A 263 -1.09 -3.03 5.23
C TYR A 263 -1.69 -4.29 4.66
N PHE A 264 -2.01 -4.30 3.36
CA PHE A 264 -2.38 -5.54 2.67
C PHE A 264 -1.18 -6.44 2.38
N ASN A 265 0.04 -5.89 2.46
CA ASN A 265 1.28 -6.63 2.24
C ASN A 265 1.90 -7.04 3.59
N PRO A 266 1.77 -8.29 4.02
CA PRO A 266 2.33 -8.74 5.30
C PRO A 266 3.85 -8.76 5.30
N TRP A 267 4.44 -8.80 6.50
CA TRP A 267 5.79 -9.31 6.67
C TRP A 267 5.76 -10.83 6.54
N THR A 268 6.51 -11.38 5.61
CA THR A 268 6.46 -12.81 5.28
C THR A 268 7.84 -13.42 5.23
N ILE A 269 7.87 -14.71 5.54
CA ILE A 269 8.98 -15.56 5.13
C ILE A 269 8.66 -16.10 3.75
N CYS A 270 9.51 -15.82 2.77
CA CYS A 270 9.30 -16.22 1.40
C CYS A 270 10.54 -16.91 0.83
N LYS A 271 10.34 -17.63 -0.29
CA LYS A 271 11.44 -18.30 -1.00
C LYS A 271 12.18 -17.31 -1.90
N GLU A 272 13.48 -17.55 -2.06
CA GLU A 272 14.31 -16.83 -3.03
C GLU A 272 13.72 -16.84 -4.44
N GLU A 273 13.20 -17.98 -4.90
CA GLU A 273 12.59 -18.12 -6.22
C GLU A 273 11.42 -17.16 -6.44
N GLN A 274 10.60 -16.93 -5.40
CA GLN A 274 9.47 -16.00 -5.46
C GLN A 274 9.95 -14.56 -5.66
N LEU A 275 10.90 -14.11 -4.83
CA LEU A 275 11.47 -12.76 -4.95
C LEU A 275 12.19 -12.57 -6.28
N CYS A 276 12.99 -13.53 -6.71
CA CYS A 276 13.71 -13.45 -7.97
C CYS A 276 12.77 -13.40 -9.17
N LYS A 277 11.64 -14.11 -9.14
CA LYS A 277 10.62 -14.06 -10.19
C LYS A 277 9.87 -12.73 -10.21
N GLU A 278 9.49 -12.23 -9.05
CA GLU A 278 8.76 -10.96 -8.92
C GLU A 278 9.60 -9.76 -9.37
N TRP A 279 10.87 -9.76 -8.98
CA TRP A 279 11.82 -8.68 -9.26
C TRP A 279 12.80 -9.02 -10.40
N GLU A 280 12.42 -9.93 -11.31
CA GLU A 280 13.31 -10.44 -12.38
C GLU A 280 13.78 -9.37 -13.37
N HIS A 281 13.05 -8.25 -13.42
CA HIS A 281 13.33 -7.10 -14.27
C HIS A 281 14.35 -6.10 -13.66
N LEU A 282 14.90 -6.41 -12.47
CA LEU A 282 15.83 -5.58 -11.72
C LEU A 282 17.18 -6.29 -11.51
N ASP A 283 18.23 -5.51 -11.25
CA ASP A 283 19.54 -6.05 -10.86
C ASP A 283 19.54 -6.43 -9.38
N LYS A 284 19.92 -7.68 -9.06
CA LYS A 284 20.01 -8.19 -7.68
C LYS A 284 21.43 -8.02 -7.17
N ARG A 285 21.58 -7.32 -6.04
CA ARG A 285 22.83 -7.15 -5.31
C ARG A 285 22.73 -7.79 -3.94
N THR A 286 23.82 -8.41 -3.49
CA THR A 286 23.89 -9.01 -2.16
C THR A 286 24.93 -8.28 -1.33
N TYR A 287 24.56 -7.98 -0.09
CA TYR A 287 25.38 -7.29 0.89
C TYR A 287 25.65 -8.23 2.06
N ARG A 288 26.90 -8.29 2.50
CA ARG A 288 27.34 -9.10 3.64
C ARG A 288 28.09 -8.24 4.64
N ARG A 289 27.78 -8.40 5.92
CA ARG A 289 28.57 -7.81 7.01
C ARG A 289 29.96 -8.44 7.04
N ARG A 290 30.99 -7.63 6.86
CA ARG A 290 32.37 -8.07 7.07
C ARG A 290 32.79 -7.67 8.48
N VAL A 291 32.91 -8.66 9.36
CA VAL A 291 33.50 -8.46 10.68
C VAL A 291 35.00 -8.28 10.47
N GLU A 292 35.53 -7.11 10.84
CA GLU A 292 36.98 -6.92 11.01
C GLU A 292 37.48 -7.66 12.26
#